data_AF-L7S9Y9-F1
#
_entry.id   AF-L7S9Y9-F1
#
_cell.length_a   1.000
_cell.length_b   1.000
_cell.length_c   1.000
_cell.angle_alpha   90.00
_cell.angle_beta   90.00
_cell.angle_gamma   90.00
#
_symmetry.space_group_name_H-M   'P 1'
#
loop_
_entity.id
_entity.type
_entity.pdbx_description
1 polymer ?
#
loop_
_entity_poly.entity_id
_entity_poly.type
_entity_poly.pdbx_seq_one_letter_code
_entity_poly.pdbx_strand_id
1 'polypeptide(L)'
;ASKDPVTSLLDTRLVQHNTSKWETFDVTPAIIKWIVHGQPNLGFMVEVVHLDNASSVSKRHVRISRSLHQDDASWSRIRPLLVTFGHDGMGHPLHKREKRQAKPKPRKGRKSNCKRQPLYVDFNEVGWNDWIVAPPGYGAFYCHGDCPFPLADHLNSTNHAIVQTLVNSVNSKIPKACCVPTELS
;
A
#
# COMPACT_ATOMS: atom_id res chain seq x y z
N ALA A 1 17.59 -31.96 26.10
CA ALA A 1 17.37 -31.85 24.66
C ALA A 1 16.98 -30.42 24.34
N SER A 2 17.85 -29.66 23.67
CA SER A 2 17.53 -28.30 23.21
C SER A 2 16.45 -28.43 22.14
N LYS A 3 15.24 -27.93 22.41
CA LYS A 3 14.20 -27.82 21.37
C LYS A 3 14.57 -26.61 20.53
N ASP A 4 15.05 -26.85 19.31
CA ASP A 4 15.23 -25.77 18.36
C ASP A 4 13.89 -25.03 18.18
N PRO A 5 13.91 -23.69 18.12
CA PRO A 5 12.69 -22.92 17.94
C PRO A 5 12.01 -23.30 16.62
N VAL A 6 10.69 -23.44 16.63
CA VAL A 6 9.92 -23.64 15.40
C VAL A 6 10.00 -22.35 14.59
N THR A 7 10.74 -22.38 13.48
CA THR A 7 10.92 -21.24 12.57
C THR A 7 9.96 -21.34 11.39
N SER A 8 9.55 -20.19 10.87
CA SER A 8 8.75 -20.08 9.65
C SER A 8 9.42 -19.03 8.76
N LEU A 9 9.67 -19.39 7.51
CA LEU A 9 10.23 -18.47 6.54
C LEU A 9 9.20 -17.36 6.26
N LEU A 10 9.59 -16.11 6.50
CA LEU A 10 8.75 -14.94 6.21
C LEU A 10 9.09 -14.34 4.84
N ASP A 11 10.37 -14.11 4.58
CA ASP A 11 10.82 -13.47 3.35
C ASP A 11 12.29 -13.83 3.04
N THR A 12 12.74 -13.61 1.80
CA THR A 12 14.11 -13.87 1.35
C THR A 12 14.56 -12.83 0.32
N ARG A 13 15.84 -12.45 0.37
CA ARG A 13 16.44 -11.50 -0.58
C ARG A 13 17.80 -11.98 -1.05
N LEU A 14 18.06 -11.82 -2.34
CA LEU A 14 19.41 -11.96 -2.90
C LEU A 14 20.13 -10.62 -2.72
N VAL A 15 21.24 -10.63 -1.97
CA VAL A 15 22.01 -9.43 -1.66
C VAL A 15 23.38 -9.48 -2.32
N GLN A 16 23.84 -8.33 -2.81
CA GLN A 16 25.20 -8.18 -3.32
C GLN A 16 26.14 -7.83 -2.17
N HIS A 17 27.17 -8.65 -1.96
CA HIS A 17 28.10 -8.51 -0.84
C HIS A 17 29.07 -7.31 -0.97
N ASN A 18 29.15 -6.69 -2.15
CA ASN A 18 30.07 -5.59 -2.45
C ASN A 18 29.54 -4.23 -1.95
N THR A 19 28.23 -4.10 -1.71
CA THR A 19 27.59 -2.85 -1.28
C THR A 19 27.07 -2.95 0.16
N SER A 20 27.31 -1.91 0.96
CA SER A 20 26.60 -1.73 2.24
C SER A 20 25.30 -0.97 1.98
N LYS A 21 24.17 -1.64 2.14
CA LYS A 21 22.84 -1.06 1.97
C LYS A 21 21.85 -1.63 2.99
N TRP A 22 20.78 -0.88 3.20
CA TRP A 22 19.62 -1.34 3.94
C TRP A 22 18.82 -2.30 3.08
N GLU A 23 18.36 -3.38 3.70
CA GLU A 23 17.42 -4.33 3.11
C GLU A 23 16.13 -4.31 3.91
N THR A 24 15.01 -4.51 3.21
CA THR A 24 13.67 -4.54 3.79
C THR A 24 13.06 -5.92 3.55
N PHE A 25 12.45 -6.46 4.60
CA PHE A 25 11.82 -7.77 4.60
C PHE A 25 10.36 -7.62 5.01
N ASP A 26 9.45 -8.25 4.28
CA ASP A 26 8.06 -8.26 4.65
C ASP A 26 7.82 -9.24 5.81
N VAL A 27 7.54 -8.67 6.98
CA VAL A 27 7.23 -9.41 8.21
C VAL A 27 5.75 -9.31 8.59
N THR A 28 4.92 -8.73 7.73
CA THR A 28 3.48 -8.52 7.98
C THR A 28 2.75 -9.78 8.44
N PRO A 29 2.96 -10.97 7.82
CA PRO A 29 2.29 -12.20 8.27
C PRO A 29 2.62 -12.58 9.71
N ALA A 30 3.86 -12.37 10.15
CA ALA A 30 4.29 -12.63 11.52
C ALA A 30 3.64 -11.66 12.51
N ILE A 31 3.66 -10.36 12.18
CA ILE A 31 3.07 -9.32 13.04
C ILE A 31 1.57 -9.54 13.23
N ILE A 32 0.82 -9.84 12.15
CA ILE A 32 -0.61 -10.17 12.24
C ILE A 32 -0.83 -11.37 13.14
N LYS A 33 -0.03 -12.44 12.98
CA LYS A 33 -0.14 -13.65 13.80
C LYS A 33 0.11 -13.33 15.28
N TRP A 34 1.12 -12.53 15.60
CA TRP A 34 1.45 -12.12 16.98
C TRP A 34 0.33 -11.31 17.61
N ILE A 35 -0.24 -10.35 16.88
CA ILE A 35 -1.37 -9.53 17.35
C ILE A 35 -2.61 -10.40 17.61
N VAL A 36 -2.96 -11.29 16.69
CA VAL A 36 -4.18 -12.12 16.81
C VAL A 36 -4.07 -13.16 17.93
N HIS A 37 -2.91 -13.79 18.08
CA HIS A 37 -2.75 -14.95 18.97
C HIS A 37 -2.09 -14.61 20.31
N GLY A 38 -1.78 -13.33 20.58
CA GLY A 38 -1.16 -12.87 21.82
C GLY A 38 0.15 -13.60 22.16
N GLN A 39 0.92 -14.00 21.14
CA GLN A 39 2.08 -14.88 21.33
C GLN A 39 3.25 -14.16 22.00
N PRO A 40 3.99 -14.82 22.91
CA PRO A 40 5.13 -14.22 23.62
C PRO A 40 6.42 -14.15 22.77
N ASN A 41 6.51 -14.88 21.66
CA ASN A 41 7.70 -14.90 20.81
C ASN A 41 7.66 -13.75 19.80
N LEU A 42 8.46 -12.71 20.04
CA LEU A 42 8.56 -11.49 19.22
C LEU A 42 9.90 -11.36 18.47
N GLY A 43 10.63 -12.46 18.34
CA GLY A 43 11.95 -12.47 17.71
C GLY A 43 11.88 -12.77 16.22
N PHE A 44 12.69 -12.06 15.44
CA PHE A 44 13.03 -12.45 14.07
C PHE A 44 14.39 -13.13 14.05
N MET A 45 14.51 -14.20 13.26
CA MET A 45 15.79 -14.84 12.95
C MET A 45 16.19 -14.47 11.53
N VAL A 46 17.42 -14.00 11.35
CA VAL A 46 17.97 -13.68 10.04
C VAL A 46 19.16 -14.59 9.79
N GLU A 47 19.07 -15.36 8.71
CA GLU A 47 20.12 -16.27 8.26
C GLU A 47 20.70 -15.78 6.94
N VAL A 48 22.02 -15.91 6.80
CA VAL A 48 22.75 -15.51 5.58
C VAL A 48 23.33 -16.76 4.96
N VAL A 49 22.82 -17.13 3.80
CA VAL A 49 23.31 -18.28 3.04
C VAL A 49 24.16 -17.78 1.88
N HIS A 50 25.41 -18.23 1.81
CA HIS A 50 26.30 -17.96 0.69
C HIS A 50 26.09 -19.03 -0.40
N LEU A 51 25.87 -18.59 -1.64
CA LEU A 51 25.63 -19.50 -2.78
C LEU A 51 26.90 -20.21 -3.23
N ASP A 52 28.07 -19.58 -3.07
CA ASP A 52 29.36 -20.17 -3.42
C ASP A 52 30.04 -20.76 -2.18
N ASN A 53 30.29 -22.07 -2.24
CA ASN A 53 31.00 -22.83 -1.21
C ASN A 53 32.54 -22.61 -1.26
N ALA A 54 32.99 -21.65 -2.07
CA ALA A 54 34.39 -21.28 -2.23
C ALA A 54 34.83 -20.44 -1.03
N SER A 55 35.46 -21.14 -0.09
CA SER A 55 36.22 -20.63 1.02
C SER A 55 37.11 -19.43 0.61
N SER A 56 37.04 -18.34 1.39
CA SER A 56 37.91 -17.16 1.33
C SER A 56 37.35 -15.89 0.66
N VAL A 57 36.08 -15.56 0.84
CA VAL A 57 35.65 -14.15 0.87
C VAL A 57 35.36 -13.79 2.32
N SER A 58 36.09 -12.81 2.85
CA SER A 58 35.89 -12.18 4.17
C SER A 58 34.44 -12.33 4.62
N LYS A 59 34.21 -13.01 5.76
CA LYS A 59 32.89 -13.24 6.37
C LYS A 59 32.22 -11.89 6.65
N ARG A 60 31.61 -11.29 5.62
CA ARG A 60 30.84 -10.05 5.70
C ARG A 60 29.53 -10.44 6.36
N HIS A 61 29.50 -10.24 7.67
CA HIS A 61 28.37 -10.55 8.52
C HIS A 61 27.25 -9.53 8.26
N VAL A 62 26.01 -9.98 8.37
CA VAL A 62 24.89 -9.06 8.58
C VAL A 62 25.01 -8.51 9.99
N ARG A 63 25.07 -7.19 10.12
CA ARG A 63 25.21 -6.52 11.41
C ARG A 63 23.84 -6.36 12.05
N ILE A 64 23.50 -7.30 12.93
CA ILE A 64 22.22 -7.33 13.65
C ILE A 64 22.38 -6.77 15.08
N SER A 65 23.60 -6.79 15.62
CA SER A 65 23.92 -6.36 16.98
C SER A 65 24.94 -5.22 17.05
N ARG A 66 24.85 -4.46 18.14
CA ARG A 66 25.78 -3.38 18.50
C ARG A 66 27.16 -3.94 18.80
N SER A 67 28.22 -3.31 18.29
CA SER A 67 29.59 -3.67 18.71
C SER A 67 29.90 -3.07 20.08
N LEU A 68 30.68 -3.78 20.89
CA LEU A 68 31.02 -3.37 22.27
C LEU A 68 31.61 -1.96 22.35
N HIS A 69 32.40 -1.55 21.36
CA HIS A 69 33.10 -0.25 21.34
C HIS A 69 32.36 0.86 20.57
N GLN A 70 31.19 0.56 20.03
CA GLN A 70 30.42 1.55 19.28
C GLN A 70 29.76 2.54 20.25
N ASP A 71 29.65 3.82 19.91
CA ASP A 71 28.87 4.78 20.69
C ASP A 71 27.36 4.65 20.40
N ASP A 72 26.51 5.10 21.32
CA ASP A 72 25.05 4.97 21.16
C ASP A 72 24.48 5.83 20.02
N ALA A 73 25.11 6.97 19.73
CA ALA A 73 24.67 7.88 18.67
C ALA A 73 24.94 7.31 17.27
N SER A 74 26.03 6.56 17.08
CA SER A 74 26.31 5.86 15.83
C SER A 74 25.52 4.56 15.70
N TRP A 75 25.29 3.82 16.79
CA TRP A 75 24.46 2.61 16.77
C TRP A 75 23.00 2.91 16.43
N SER A 76 22.42 3.97 17.01
CA SER A 76 21.04 4.37 16.74
C SER A 76 20.75 4.67 15.26
N ARG A 77 21.77 5.00 14.46
CA ARG A 77 21.66 5.21 13.01
C ARG A 77 21.65 3.92 12.19
N ILE A 78 22.13 2.80 12.74
CA ILE A 78 22.38 1.54 12.01
C ILE A 78 21.61 0.36 12.63
N ARG A 79 20.94 0.55 13.77
CA ARG A 79 20.16 -0.49 14.42
C ARG A 79 18.99 -0.97 13.53
N PRO A 80 18.68 -2.27 13.49
CA PRO A 80 17.47 -2.76 12.83
C PRO A 80 16.21 -2.12 13.40
N LEU A 81 15.24 -1.81 12.54
CA LEU A 81 13.97 -1.20 12.92
C LEU A 81 12.82 -2.06 12.41
N LEU A 82 11.84 -2.31 13.27
CA LEU A 82 10.53 -2.79 12.86
C LEU A 82 9.65 -1.58 12.63
N VAL A 83 9.24 -1.37 11.37
CA VAL A 83 8.33 -0.30 10.99
C VAL A 83 6.95 -0.92 10.79
N THR A 84 5.98 -0.46 11.57
CA THR A 84 4.57 -0.90 11.45
C THR A 84 3.68 0.31 11.12
N PHE A 85 2.72 0.08 10.24
CA PHE A 85 1.68 1.05 9.93
C PHE A 85 0.36 0.52 10.51
N GLY A 86 0.00 1.02 11.69
CA GLY A 86 -1.28 0.73 12.31
C GLY A 86 -2.35 1.70 11.79
N HIS A 87 -3.52 1.18 11.47
CA HIS A 87 -4.72 2.00 11.37
C HIS A 87 -5.50 1.83 12.68
N ASP A 88 -5.60 2.90 13.46
CA ASP A 88 -6.34 2.93 14.72
C ASP A 88 -7.86 2.82 14.53
N GLY A 89 -8.35 2.85 13.28
CA GLY A 89 -9.78 2.93 12.96
C GLY A 89 -10.42 4.24 13.45
N MET A 90 -9.63 5.14 14.05
CA MET A 90 -10.03 6.42 14.62
C MET A 90 -9.54 7.56 13.73
N GLY A 91 -9.73 7.39 12.41
CA GLY A 91 -9.76 8.52 11.49
C GLY A 91 -11.00 9.36 11.75
N HIS A 92 -10.99 10.18 12.81
CA HIS A 92 -12.02 11.19 13.02
C HIS A 92 -11.95 12.19 11.85
N PRO A 93 -13.04 12.42 11.10
CA PRO A 93 -13.08 13.54 10.17
C PRO A 93 -12.88 14.82 10.99
N LEU A 94 -11.77 15.53 10.77
CA LEU A 94 -11.36 16.72 11.55
C LEU A 94 -12.37 17.89 11.50
N HIS A 95 -13.50 17.75 10.81
CA HIS A 95 -14.62 18.67 10.90
C HIS A 95 -15.98 17.94 10.84
N LYS A 96 -16.52 17.56 12.00
CA LYS A 96 -17.97 17.38 12.14
C LYS A 96 -18.60 18.76 12.33
N ARG A 97 -18.68 19.55 11.25
CA ARG A 97 -19.50 20.77 11.26
C ARG A 97 -20.94 20.32 11.45
N GLU A 98 -21.50 20.63 12.62
CA GLU A 98 -22.91 20.39 12.92
C GLU A 98 -23.76 21.10 11.87
N LYS A 99 -24.36 20.29 11.00
CA LYS A 99 -25.10 20.78 9.84
C LYS A 99 -26.44 21.26 10.37
N ARG A 100 -26.57 22.57 10.59
CA ARG A 100 -27.88 23.22 10.74
C ARG A 100 -28.77 22.67 9.62
N GLN A 101 -29.86 22.01 9.99
CA GLN A 101 -30.78 21.39 9.04
C GLN A 101 -31.40 22.49 8.16
N ALA A 102 -30.78 22.75 7.01
CA ALA A 102 -31.45 23.46 5.94
C ALA A 102 -32.33 22.44 5.21
N LYS A 103 -33.64 22.71 5.18
CA LYS A 103 -34.66 21.93 4.46
C LYS A 103 -34.12 21.42 3.12
N PRO A 104 -34.29 20.14 2.77
CA PRO A 104 -33.74 19.60 1.54
C PRO A 104 -34.45 20.24 0.34
N LYS A 105 -33.81 21.24 -0.27
CA LYS A 105 -34.15 21.63 -1.64
C LYS A 105 -33.84 20.44 -2.55
N PRO A 106 -34.74 20.08 -3.49
CA PRO A 106 -34.46 19.02 -4.45
C PRO A 106 -33.18 19.36 -5.21
N ARG A 107 -32.16 18.53 -5.02
CA ARG A 107 -30.85 18.73 -5.64
C ARG A 107 -30.97 18.43 -7.12
N LYS A 108 -31.16 19.48 -7.93
CA LYS A 108 -30.82 19.45 -9.36
C LYS A 108 -29.39 18.90 -9.49
N GLY A 109 -29.27 17.78 -10.19
CA GLY A 109 -28.04 17.11 -10.66
C GLY A 109 -26.73 17.54 -10.00
N ARG A 110 -26.46 17.06 -8.78
CA ARG A 110 -25.08 17.05 -8.29
C ARG A 110 -24.34 15.93 -9.01
N LYS A 111 -23.49 16.29 -9.98
CA LYS A 111 -22.47 15.37 -10.50
C LYS A 111 -21.75 14.75 -9.31
N SER A 112 -21.79 13.43 -9.21
CA SER A 112 -21.10 12.71 -8.15
C SER A 112 -19.60 12.91 -8.27
N ASN A 113 -18.88 12.90 -7.15
CA ASN A 113 -17.43 12.81 -7.17
C ASN A 113 -16.97 11.56 -7.95
N CYS A 114 -15.76 11.63 -8.51
CA CYS A 114 -15.12 10.51 -9.20
C CYS A 114 -15.17 9.23 -8.35
N LYS A 115 -15.76 8.18 -8.90
CA LYS A 115 -15.80 6.85 -8.28
C LYS A 115 -15.96 5.76 -9.33
N ARG A 116 -15.62 4.52 -8.94
CA ARG A 116 -15.92 3.33 -9.73
C ARG A 116 -17.44 3.11 -9.77
N GLN A 117 -17.96 2.90 -10.97
CA GLN A 117 -19.34 2.53 -11.24
C GLN A 117 -19.42 1.07 -11.65
N PRO A 118 -20.47 0.35 -11.23
CA PRO A 118 -20.73 -1.00 -11.70
C PRO A 118 -21.06 -0.99 -13.19
N LEU A 119 -20.43 -1.91 -13.92
CA LEU A 119 -20.77 -2.24 -15.30
C LEU A 119 -20.46 -3.72 -15.47
N TYR A 120 -21.48 -4.48 -15.87
CA TYR A 120 -21.35 -5.88 -16.25
C TYR A 120 -21.49 -5.95 -17.77
N VAL A 121 -20.58 -6.66 -18.41
CA VAL A 121 -20.61 -6.91 -19.85
C VAL A 121 -21.07 -8.35 -20.03
N ASP A 122 -22.29 -8.52 -20.54
CA ASP A 122 -22.83 -9.82 -20.95
C ASP A 122 -22.47 -10.07 -22.43
N PHE A 123 -21.79 -11.18 -22.72
CA PHE A 123 -21.35 -11.46 -24.08
C PHE A 123 -22.49 -11.85 -25.02
N ASN A 124 -23.64 -12.29 -24.51
CA ASN A 124 -24.81 -12.51 -25.34
C ASN A 124 -25.40 -11.17 -25.81
N GLU A 125 -25.47 -10.17 -24.91
CA GLU A 125 -26.01 -8.85 -25.24
C GLU A 125 -25.15 -8.10 -26.27
N VAL A 126 -23.83 -8.30 -26.24
CA VAL A 126 -22.87 -7.70 -27.18
C VAL A 126 -22.76 -8.51 -28.49
N GLY A 127 -23.34 -9.71 -28.56
CA GLY A 127 -23.25 -10.61 -29.72
C GLY A 127 -21.89 -11.29 -29.87
N TRP A 128 -21.22 -11.54 -28.74
CA TRP A 128 -19.89 -12.16 -28.66
C TRP A 128 -19.93 -13.61 -28.14
N ASN A 129 -21.11 -14.10 -27.79
CA ASN A 129 -21.33 -15.48 -27.35
C ASN A 129 -20.92 -16.54 -28.40
N ASP A 130 -20.82 -16.15 -29.67
CA ASP A 130 -20.43 -17.06 -30.76
C ASP A 130 -18.93 -17.36 -30.77
N TRP A 131 -18.08 -16.47 -30.23
CA TRP A 131 -16.62 -16.64 -30.21
C TRP A 131 -16.03 -16.70 -28.79
N ILE A 132 -16.71 -16.15 -27.78
CA ILE A 132 -16.32 -16.26 -26.38
C ILE A 132 -17.13 -17.38 -25.72
N VAL A 133 -16.49 -18.54 -25.54
CA VAL A 133 -17.13 -19.74 -24.97
C VAL A 133 -17.37 -19.63 -23.46
N ALA A 134 -16.45 -18.98 -22.73
CA ALA A 134 -16.57 -18.73 -21.28
C ALA A 134 -15.61 -17.61 -20.84
N PRO A 135 -15.93 -16.85 -19.77
CA PRO A 135 -17.19 -16.83 -19.01
C PRO A 135 -18.34 -16.22 -19.83
N PRO A 136 -19.62 -16.28 -19.39
CA PRO A 136 -20.74 -15.64 -20.11
C PRO A 136 -20.70 -14.11 -20.09
N GLY A 137 -19.89 -13.53 -19.21
CA GLY A 137 -19.70 -12.10 -19.08
C GLY A 137 -18.74 -11.78 -17.94
N TYR A 138 -18.41 -10.50 -17.76
CA TYR A 138 -17.52 -10.05 -16.69
C TYR A 138 -17.87 -8.65 -16.17
N GLY A 139 -17.47 -8.37 -14.93
CA GLY A 139 -17.60 -7.04 -14.34
C GLY A 139 -16.50 -6.11 -14.87
N ALA A 140 -16.79 -5.35 -15.92
CA ALA A 140 -15.84 -4.40 -16.49
C ALA A 140 -15.64 -3.17 -15.58
N PHE A 141 -16.72 -2.70 -14.95
CA PHE A 141 -16.77 -1.42 -14.23
C PHE A 141 -16.34 -0.23 -15.11
N TYR A 142 -16.48 1.00 -14.61
CA TYR A 142 -15.86 2.18 -15.22
C TYR A 142 -15.74 3.31 -14.22
N CYS A 143 -14.85 4.27 -14.47
CA CYS A 143 -14.68 5.46 -13.65
C CYS A 143 -15.62 6.58 -14.13
N HIS A 144 -16.39 7.17 -13.23
CA HIS A 144 -17.25 8.30 -13.56
C HIS A 144 -17.41 9.26 -12.40
N GLY A 145 -17.48 10.56 -12.73
CA GLY A 145 -17.72 11.64 -11.80
C GLY A 145 -16.74 12.80 -12.00
N ASP A 146 -16.96 13.86 -11.21
CA ASP A 146 -16.11 15.04 -11.22
C ASP A 146 -14.96 14.89 -10.22
N CYS A 147 -13.81 15.49 -10.53
CA CYS A 147 -12.67 15.64 -9.63
C CYS A 147 -12.58 17.10 -9.15
N PRO A 148 -13.36 17.53 -8.13
CA PRO A 148 -13.32 18.90 -7.61
C PRO A 148 -12.13 19.13 -6.67
N PHE A 149 -11.73 20.40 -6.48
CA PHE A 149 -10.79 20.77 -5.43
C PHE A 149 -11.50 20.87 -4.07
N PRO A 150 -10.94 20.36 -2.96
CA PRO A 150 -9.76 19.49 -2.90
C PRO A 150 -10.07 18.07 -3.40
N LEU A 151 -9.09 17.43 -4.04
CA LEU A 151 -9.20 16.01 -4.41
C LEU A 151 -9.29 15.16 -3.15
N ALA A 152 -10.08 14.09 -3.19
CA ALA A 152 -10.20 13.19 -2.06
C ALA A 152 -8.98 12.26 -1.98
N ASP A 153 -8.46 12.04 -0.78
CA ASP A 153 -7.19 11.32 -0.54
C ASP A 153 -7.20 9.89 -1.10
N HIS A 154 -8.36 9.23 -1.13
CA HIS A 154 -8.53 7.86 -1.62
C HIS A 154 -8.46 7.72 -3.15
N LEU A 155 -8.31 8.81 -3.91
CA LEU A 155 -8.24 8.78 -5.38
C LEU A 155 -6.83 8.52 -5.92
N ASN A 156 -5.84 8.23 -5.06
CA ASN A 156 -4.44 7.93 -5.41
C ASN A 156 -3.89 8.86 -6.51
N SER A 157 -4.20 10.15 -6.41
CA SER A 157 -4.00 11.12 -7.49
C SER A 157 -2.53 11.55 -7.59
N THR A 158 -2.06 11.80 -8.80
CA THR A 158 -0.71 12.35 -9.01
C THR A 158 -0.62 13.79 -8.53
N ASN A 159 0.58 14.26 -8.20
CA ASN A 159 0.83 15.67 -7.87
C ASN A 159 0.34 16.61 -8.99
N HIS A 160 0.47 16.20 -10.26
CA HIS A 160 -0.05 16.95 -11.40
C HIS A 160 -1.57 17.11 -11.33
N ALA A 161 -2.32 16.05 -11.03
CA ALA A 161 -3.78 16.11 -10.89
C ALA A 161 -4.22 17.02 -9.73
N ILE A 162 -3.50 16.99 -8.59
CA ILE A 162 -3.75 17.86 -7.44
C ILE A 162 -3.56 19.33 -7.83
N VAL A 163 -2.42 19.66 -8.44
CA VAL A 163 -2.11 21.02 -8.89
C VAL A 163 -3.13 21.47 -9.94
N GLN A 164 -3.41 20.67 -10.96
CA GLN A 164 -4.38 21.01 -12.01
C GLN A 164 -5.77 21.32 -11.42
N THR A 165 -6.21 20.53 -10.45
CA THR A 165 -7.51 20.73 -9.80
C THR A 165 -7.51 21.99 -8.92
N LEU A 166 -6.40 22.28 -8.22
CA LEU A 166 -6.20 23.53 -7.50
C LEU A 166 -6.25 24.74 -8.44
N VAL A 167 -5.50 24.75 -9.54
CA VAL A 167 -5.47 25.89 -10.45
C VAL A 167 -6.82 26.05 -11.16
N ASN A 168 -7.51 24.95 -11.52
CA ASN A 168 -8.89 25.00 -12.03
C ASN A 168 -9.86 25.68 -11.05
N SER A 169 -9.68 25.49 -9.74
CA SER A 169 -10.55 26.10 -8.72
C SER A 169 -10.45 27.63 -8.66
N VAL A 170 -9.33 28.20 -9.13
CA VAL A 170 -9.07 29.64 -9.20
C VAL A 170 -9.33 30.18 -10.61
N ASN A 171 -9.07 29.38 -11.65
CA ASN A 171 -9.24 29.74 -13.05
C ASN A 171 -10.01 28.66 -13.82
N SER A 172 -11.28 28.93 -14.10
CA SER A 172 -12.20 28.03 -14.80
C SER A 172 -11.85 27.78 -16.28
N LYS A 173 -10.88 28.51 -16.86
CA LYS A 173 -10.37 28.25 -18.22
C LYS A 173 -9.51 26.98 -18.29
N ILE A 174 -8.94 26.56 -17.17
CA ILE A 174 -8.13 25.34 -17.10
C ILE A 174 -9.08 24.15 -16.93
N PRO A 175 -8.88 23.02 -17.61
CA PRO A 175 -9.72 21.85 -17.42
C PRO A 175 -9.51 21.19 -16.04
N LYS A 176 -10.58 20.60 -15.49
CA LYS A 176 -10.48 19.73 -14.30
C LYS A 176 -9.66 18.48 -14.59
N ALA A 177 -9.09 17.88 -13.55
CA ALA A 177 -8.51 16.54 -13.66
C ALA A 177 -9.57 15.52 -14.08
N CYS A 178 -9.17 14.52 -14.87
CA CYS A 178 -10.05 13.47 -15.36
C CYS A 178 -10.20 12.33 -14.33
N CYS A 179 -11.38 11.72 -14.27
CA CYS A 179 -11.66 10.55 -13.45
C CYS A 179 -11.26 9.28 -14.21
N VAL A 180 -10.13 8.67 -13.84
CA VAL A 180 -9.53 7.52 -14.53
C VAL A 180 -9.20 6.40 -13.55
N PRO A 181 -9.14 5.13 -13.99
CA PRO A 181 -8.75 4.02 -13.13
C PRO A 181 -7.26 4.12 -12.75
N THR A 182 -6.95 3.82 -11.49
CA THR A 182 -5.57 3.76 -10.97
C THR A 182 -5.01 2.35 -10.98
N GLU A 183 -5.87 1.34 -11.03
CA GLU A 183 -5.54 -0.09 -11.05
C GLU A 183 -6.50 -0.80 -12.02
N LEU A 184 -6.00 -1.82 -12.71
CA LEU A 184 -6.73 -2.69 -13.63
C LEU A 184 -6.38 -4.15 -13.31
N SER A 185 -7.31 -5.08 -13.50
CA SER A 185 -7.18 -6.52 -13.20
C SER A 185 -7.48 -7.37 -14.41
#